data_AF-A0A8H5GCK7-F1
#
_entry.id   AF-A0A8H5GCK7-F1
#
_cell.length_a   1.000
_cell.length_b   1.000
_cell.length_c   1.000
_cell.angle_alpha   90.00
_cell.angle_beta   90.00
_cell.angle_gamma   90.00
#
_symmetry.space_group_name_H-M   'P 1'
#
loop_
_entity.id
_entity.type
_entity.pdbx_description
1 polymer ?
#
loop_
_entity_poly.entity_id
_entity_poly.type
_entity_poly.pdbx_seq_one_letter_code
_entity_poly.pdbx_strand_id
1 'polypeptide(L)'
;MTSSSISSSISESPAYTSSLLPNNFFVRNANDEPVEPMTRPPAEDVTVEFECQDGRRFETTSKQAYTKASALIPKDWAPPDVIHLSESSYILETLFMFIKPGRHPDLRNVSFDTLARITKAAEKYLVISAVTICRERMRSFIGLLPVHIFLYGVYYDCTEFVDKAAPLVVTKETLEKVVPLLPVDYRLTWVLFLSVS
;
A
#
# COMPACT_ATOMS: atom_id res chain seq x y z
N MET A 1 47.14 9.18 14.91
CA MET A 1 45.87 8.84 15.59
C MET A 1 45.13 10.13 15.88
N THR A 2 44.04 10.39 15.15
CA THR A 2 42.89 11.31 15.41
C THR A 2 42.06 11.30 14.11
N SER A 3 41.25 10.27 13.85
CA SER A 3 39.81 10.15 14.17
C SER A 3 38.94 11.37 13.84
N SER A 4 38.11 11.19 12.79
CA SER A 4 36.70 11.58 12.62
C SER A 4 36.35 13.09 12.60
N SER A 5 35.46 13.62 11.75
CA SER A 5 34.21 13.06 11.22
C SER A 5 33.81 13.79 9.93
N ILE A 6 33.36 13.07 8.90
CA ILE A 6 32.61 13.64 7.78
C ILE A 6 31.13 13.47 8.12
N SER A 7 30.46 14.56 8.51
CA SER A 7 29.00 14.59 8.58
C SER A 7 28.45 14.78 7.18
N SER A 8 27.90 13.73 6.57
CA SER A 8 27.07 13.87 5.38
C SER A 8 25.66 14.31 5.82
N SER A 9 25.39 15.60 5.70
CA SER A 9 24.09 16.23 5.85
C SER A 9 23.11 15.68 4.80
N ILE A 10 22.22 14.80 5.22
CA ILE A 10 21.00 14.51 4.48
C ILE A 10 20.13 15.75 4.62
N SER A 11 19.91 16.44 3.51
CA SER A 11 19.01 17.58 3.37
C SER A 11 17.60 17.22 3.85
N GLU A 12 17.23 17.66 5.06
CA GLU A 12 15.89 17.55 5.62
C GLU A 12 14.89 18.41 4.81
N SER A 13 14.23 17.78 3.84
CA SER A 13 13.09 18.38 3.13
C SER A 13 11.82 18.22 3.99
N PRO A 14 10.97 19.26 4.14
CA PRO A 14 9.73 19.20 4.92
C PRO A 14 8.72 18.17 4.42
N ALA A 15 8.91 17.61 3.21
CA ALA A 15 8.11 16.50 2.68
C ALA A 15 8.32 15.17 3.43
N TYR A 16 9.34 15.05 4.28
CA TYR A 16 9.69 13.81 4.99
C TYR A 16 9.28 13.78 6.48
N THR A 17 8.68 14.85 7.03
CA THR A 17 8.40 14.94 8.47
C THR A 17 6.93 14.86 8.86
N SER A 18 5.98 15.05 7.93
CA SER A 18 4.55 14.82 8.22
C SER A 18 3.82 14.18 7.05
N SER A 19 3.14 13.07 7.30
CA SER A 19 2.16 12.51 6.35
C SER A 19 0.91 13.38 6.32
N LEU A 20 0.35 13.60 5.12
CA LEU A 20 -0.98 14.21 4.95
C LEU A 20 -2.09 13.15 4.97
N LEU A 21 -1.75 11.87 5.09
CA LEU A 21 -2.75 10.82 5.20
C LEU A 21 -3.42 10.88 6.56
N PRO A 22 -4.76 10.84 6.61
CA PRO A 22 -5.46 10.73 7.88
C PRO A 22 -5.10 9.40 8.53
N ASN A 23 -5.08 9.35 9.86
CA ASN A 23 -4.70 8.14 10.59
C ASN A 23 -5.63 6.95 10.30
N ASN A 24 -6.86 7.20 9.88
CA ASN A 24 -7.82 6.16 9.48
C ASN A 24 -7.63 5.65 8.04
N PHE A 25 -6.57 6.06 7.33
CA PHE A 25 -6.37 5.73 5.91
C PHE A 25 -6.36 4.22 5.62
N PHE A 26 -5.77 3.42 6.52
CA PHE A 26 -5.68 1.96 6.37
C PHE A 26 -6.89 1.22 6.95
N VAL A 27 -7.84 1.92 7.56
CA VAL A 27 -9.10 1.32 8.00
C VAL A 27 -9.84 0.86 6.74
N ARG A 28 -10.07 -0.45 6.64
CA ARG A 28 -10.83 -1.03 5.51
C ARG A 28 -12.23 -0.45 5.48
N ASN A 29 -12.63 0.05 4.32
CA ASN A 29 -14.00 0.46 4.03
C ASN A 29 -14.57 -0.39 2.88
N ALA A 30 -15.85 -0.23 2.55
CA ALA A 30 -16.52 -1.02 1.51
C ALA A 30 -15.85 -0.93 0.11
N ASN A 31 -15.11 0.14 -0.19
CA ASN A 31 -14.38 0.31 -1.46
C ASN A 31 -12.99 -0.36 -1.47
N ASP A 32 -12.54 -0.82 -0.29
CA ASP A 32 -11.29 -1.55 -0.08
C ASP A 32 -11.52 -3.07 0.00
N GLU A 33 -12.77 -3.52 -0.12
CA GLU A 33 -13.08 -4.94 -0.18
C GLU A 33 -12.35 -5.58 -1.37
N PRO A 34 -11.64 -6.70 -1.15
CA PRO A 34 -10.96 -7.40 -2.23
C PRO A 34 -11.99 -7.76 -3.31
N VAL A 35 -11.75 -7.30 -4.53
CA VAL A 35 -12.53 -7.79 -5.68
C VAL A 35 -12.26 -9.28 -5.78
N GLU A 36 -13.32 -10.11 -5.83
CA GLU A 36 -13.15 -11.55 -5.98
C GLU A 36 -12.27 -11.82 -7.21
N PRO A 37 -11.07 -12.41 -7.02
CA PRO A 37 -10.16 -12.59 -8.12
C PRO A 37 -10.75 -13.57 -9.12
N MET A 38 -10.36 -13.43 -10.39
CA MET A 38 -10.65 -14.43 -11.40
C MET A 38 -10.14 -15.79 -10.92
N THR A 39 -11.05 -16.76 -10.78
CA THR A 39 -10.73 -18.11 -10.31
C THR A 39 -10.24 -19.03 -11.42
N ARG A 40 -10.38 -18.62 -12.69
CA ARG A 40 -9.93 -19.36 -13.86
C ARG A 40 -9.24 -18.43 -14.84
N PRO A 41 -8.19 -18.92 -15.55
CA PRO A 41 -7.55 -18.15 -16.60
C PRO A 41 -8.56 -17.87 -17.72
N PRO A 42 -8.46 -16.70 -18.38
CA PRO A 42 -9.29 -16.40 -19.53
C PRO A 42 -8.99 -17.38 -20.68
N ALA A 43 -10.03 -17.82 -21.38
CA ALA A 43 -9.90 -18.77 -22.50
C ALA A 43 -9.17 -18.13 -23.70
N GLU A 44 -9.41 -16.84 -23.93
CA GLU A 44 -8.78 -16.03 -24.97
C GLU A 44 -8.06 -14.83 -24.34
N ASP A 45 -6.95 -14.42 -24.94
CA ASP A 45 -6.21 -13.22 -24.52
C ASP A 45 -6.81 -12.01 -25.23
N VAL A 46 -7.64 -11.26 -24.51
CA VAL A 46 -8.37 -10.09 -25.02
C VAL A 46 -7.83 -8.82 -24.41
N THR A 47 -7.93 -7.70 -25.12
CA THR A 47 -7.60 -6.39 -24.58
C THR A 47 -8.71 -5.93 -23.63
N VAL A 48 -8.32 -5.45 -22.46
CA VAL A 48 -9.23 -4.96 -21.42
C VAL A 48 -8.95 -3.48 -21.20
N GLU A 49 -10.00 -2.66 -21.25
CA GLU A 49 -9.95 -1.24 -20.98
C GLU A 49 -10.35 -0.92 -19.54
N PHE A 50 -9.56 -0.06 -18.91
CA PHE A 50 -9.79 0.46 -17.57
C PHE A 50 -9.85 1.98 -17.61
N GLU A 51 -10.78 2.58 -16.87
CA GLU A 51 -10.92 4.02 -16.72
C GLU A 51 -10.72 4.38 -15.24
N CYS A 52 -9.78 5.28 -14.92
CA CYS A 52 -9.60 5.76 -13.55
C CYS A 52 -10.60 6.87 -13.19
N GLN A 53 -10.61 7.21 -11.90
CA GLN A 53 -11.44 8.27 -11.33
C GLN A 53 -11.29 9.63 -12.04
N ASP A 54 -10.12 9.94 -12.60
CA ASP A 54 -9.86 11.20 -13.33
C ASP A 54 -10.08 11.10 -14.85
N GLY A 55 -10.67 9.99 -15.33
CA GLY A 55 -11.10 9.78 -16.72
C GLY A 55 -9.99 9.33 -17.69
N ARG A 56 -8.75 9.14 -17.22
CA ARG A 56 -7.69 8.55 -18.07
C ARG A 56 -7.95 7.05 -18.26
N ARG A 57 -7.61 6.56 -19.46
CA ARG A 57 -7.76 5.14 -19.80
C ARG A 57 -6.44 4.39 -19.81
N PHE A 58 -6.52 3.12 -19.45
CA PHE A 58 -5.43 2.16 -19.48
C PHE A 58 -5.88 0.89 -20.17
N GLU A 59 -4.96 0.25 -20.87
CA GLU A 59 -5.19 -1.02 -21.55
C GLU A 59 -4.17 -2.05 -21.11
N THR A 60 -4.62 -3.28 -20.92
CA THR A 60 -3.77 -4.47 -20.69
C THR A 60 -4.45 -5.70 -21.28
N THR A 61 -3.72 -6.80 -21.43
CA THR A 61 -4.35 -8.06 -21.87
C THR A 61 -4.95 -8.83 -20.69
N SER A 62 -6.05 -9.56 -20.93
CA SER A 62 -6.74 -10.35 -19.91
C SER A 62 -5.80 -11.36 -19.23
N LYS A 63 -4.86 -11.94 -19.99
CA LYS A 63 -3.83 -12.83 -19.45
C LYS A 63 -2.85 -12.11 -18.53
N GLN A 64 -2.42 -10.89 -18.87
CA GLN A 64 -1.54 -10.09 -18.02
C GLN A 64 -2.22 -9.68 -16.72
N ALA A 65 -3.47 -9.23 -16.81
CA ALA A 65 -4.28 -8.93 -15.63
C ALA A 65 -4.45 -10.18 -14.75
N TYR A 66 -4.89 -11.31 -15.30
CA TYR A 66 -5.04 -12.56 -14.55
C TYR A 66 -3.75 -12.99 -13.82
N THR A 67 -2.61 -12.93 -14.51
CA THR A 67 -1.33 -13.44 -13.96
C THR A 67 -0.66 -12.51 -12.95
N LYS A 68 -0.88 -11.20 -13.03
CA LYS A 68 -0.15 -10.20 -12.23
C LYS A 68 -1.03 -9.31 -11.37
N ALA A 69 -2.34 -9.33 -11.59
CA ALA A 69 -3.33 -8.48 -10.94
C ALA A 69 -4.71 -9.17 -10.99
N SER A 70 -4.83 -10.36 -10.42
CA SER A 70 -5.99 -11.25 -10.62
C SER A 70 -7.32 -10.68 -10.12
N ALA A 71 -7.28 -9.66 -9.26
CA ALA A 71 -8.44 -8.94 -8.74
C ALA A 71 -8.74 -7.63 -9.52
N LEU A 72 -8.02 -7.35 -10.61
CA LEU A 72 -8.25 -6.16 -11.44
C LEU A 72 -9.49 -6.31 -12.34
N ILE A 73 -9.79 -7.54 -12.77
CA ILE A 73 -10.95 -7.87 -13.61
C ILE A 73 -12.04 -8.47 -12.71
N PRO A 74 -13.20 -7.80 -12.55
CA PRO A 74 -14.33 -8.37 -11.83
C PRO A 74 -14.81 -9.67 -12.49
N LYS A 75 -15.29 -10.60 -11.67
CA LYS A 75 -15.79 -11.91 -12.12
C LYS A 75 -16.89 -11.84 -13.18
N ASP A 76 -17.76 -10.84 -13.08
CA ASP A 76 -18.92 -10.66 -13.96
C ASP A 76 -18.61 -9.75 -15.17
N TRP A 77 -17.34 -9.37 -15.37
CA TRP A 77 -16.93 -8.54 -16.49
C TRP A 77 -16.97 -9.32 -17.82
N ALA A 78 -17.46 -8.67 -18.88
CA ALA A 78 -17.45 -9.18 -20.24
C ALA A 78 -16.99 -8.09 -21.23
N PRO A 79 -16.23 -8.44 -22.29
CA PRO A 79 -15.94 -7.50 -23.37
C PRO A 79 -17.23 -7.05 -24.09
N PRO A 80 -17.35 -5.78 -24.53
CA PRO A 80 -16.33 -4.72 -24.56
C PRO A 80 -16.41 -3.72 -23.38
N ASP A 81 -16.93 -4.13 -22.22
CA ASP A 81 -17.19 -3.20 -21.12
C ASP A 81 -15.91 -2.58 -20.55
N VAL A 82 -15.98 -1.29 -20.19
CA VAL A 82 -14.87 -0.56 -19.55
C VAL A 82 -14.95 -0.74 -18.03
N ILE A 83 -13.84 -1.16 -17.42
CA ILE A 83 -13.74 -1.32 -15.96
C ILE A 83 -13.39 0.02 -15.32
N HIS A 84 -14.26 0.52 -14.45
CA HIS A 84 -14.03 1.78 -13.75
C HIS A 84 -13.31 1.53 -12.42
N LEU A 85 -12.19 2.21 -12.20
CA LEU A 85 -11.32 2.06 -11.03
C LEU A 85 -11.32 3.36 -10.21
N SER A 86 -11.29 3.22 -8.88
CA SER A 86 -11.44 4.33 -7.93
C SER A 86 -10.16 5.14 -7.72
N GLU A 87 -9.04 4.67 -8.23
CA GLU A 87 -7.72 5.26 -8.02
C GLU A 87 -7.43 6.30 -9.10
N SER A 88 -6.64 7.32 -8.75
CA SER A 88 -6.18 8.32 -9.71
C SER A 88 -5.27 7.70 -10.79
N SER A 89 -5.17 8.36 -11.94
CA SER A 89 -4.28 7.97 -13.03
C SER A 89 -2.84 7.71 -12.59
N TYR A 90 -2.27 8.53 -11.70
CA TYR A 90 -0.89 8.35 -11.24
C TYR A 90 -0.65 7.01 -10.51
N ILE A 91 -1.60 6.62 -9.66
CA ILE A 91 -1.53 5.36 -8.92
C ILE A 91 -1.66 4.19 -9.89
N LEU A 92 -2.65 4.24 -10.78
CA LEU A 92 -2.84 3.18 -11.77
C LEU A 92 -1.68 3.08 -12.75
N GLU A 93 -1.15 4.19 -13.25
CA GLU A 93 0.01 4.22 -14.13
C GLU A 93 1.18 3.47 -13.50
N THR A 94 1.42 3.70 -12.20
CA THR A 94 2.44 2.98 -11.44
C THR A 94 2.14 1.48 -11.38
N LEU A 95 0.90 1.07 -11.09
CA LEU A 95 0.51 -0.36 -11.05
C LEU A 95 0.61 -1.02 -12.42
N PHE A 96 0.18 -0.35 -13.49
CA PHE A 96 0.28 -0.87 -14.86
C PHE A 96 1.73 -1.05 -15.31
N MET A 97 2.70 -0.29 -14.78
CA MET A 97 4.12 -0.55 -15.00
C MET A 97 4.61 -1.87 -14.37
N PHE A 98 3.95 -2.35 -13.30
CA PHE A 98 4.22 -3.68 -12.73
C PHE A 98 3.53 -4.81 -13.51
N ILE A 99 2.35 -4.53 -14.07
CA ILE A 99 1.56 -5.49 -14.83
C ILE A 99 2.16 -5.70 -16.23
N LYS A 100 2.54 -4.62 -16.92
CA LYS A 100 3.09 -4.72 -18.27
C LYS A 100 4.51 -5.33 -18.26
N PRO A 101 4.93 -5.99 -19.36
CA PRO A 101 6.31 -6.43 -19.51
C PRO A 101 7.24 -5.21 -19.47
N GLY A 102 8.33 -5.29 -18.70
CA GLY A 102 9.32 -4.23 -18.65
C GLY A 102 9.98 -4.09 -17.29
N ARG A 103 10.70 -2.97 -17.13
CA ARG A 103 11.35 -2.62 -15.87
C ARG A 103 10.31 -2.04 -14.92
N HIS A 104 10.30 -2.55 -13.69
CA HIS A 104 9.47 -2.00 -12.61
C HIS A 104 9.84 -0.53 -12.33
N PRO A 105 8.86 0.29 -11.91
CA PRO A 105 9.10 1.70 -11.61
C PRO A 105 10.10 1.86 -10.47
N ASP A 106 10.87 2.94 -10.52
CA ASP A 106 11.74 3.32 -9.41
C ASP A 106 10.95 4.08 -8.34
N LEU A 107 10.81 3.47 -7.17
CA LEU A 107 10.05 4.02 -6.04
C LEU A 107 10.96 4.60 -4.94
N ARG A 108 12.25 4.80 -5.19
CA ARG A 108 13.21 5.27 -4.16
C ARG A 108 12.91 6.66 -3.60
N ASN A 109 12.44 7.57 -4.44
CA ASN A 109 12.21 8.97 -4.09
C ASN A 109 10.71 9.32 -3.96
N VAL A 110 9.88 8.30 -3.74
CA VAL A 110 8.44 8.45 -3.62
C VAL A 110 8.09 8.73 -2.16
N SER A 111 7.19 9.68 -1.91
CA SER A 111 6.72 10.02 -0.57
C SER A 111 6.02 8.84 0.10
N PHE A 112 5.98 8.82 1.43
CA PHE A 112 5.21 7.82 2.16
C PHE A 112 3.74 7.79 1.75
N ASP A 113 3.10 8.96 1.62
CA ASP A 113 1.68 9.08 1.28
C ASP A 113 1.37 8.43 -0.07
N THR A 114 2.25 8.67 -1.04
CA THR A 114 2.14 8.07 -2.36
C THR A 114 2.39 6.57 -2.31
N LEU A 115 3.42 6.10 -1.58
CA LEU A 115 3.68 4.67 -1.38
C LEU A 115 2.48 3.97 -0.75
N ALA A 116 1.91 4.53 0.32
CA ALA A 116 0.75 3.98 1.02
C ALA A 116 -0.48 3.86 0.10
N ARG A 117 -0.73 4.84 -0.77
CA ARG A 117 -1.80 4.77 -1.78
C ARG A 117 -1.52 3.70 -2.84
N ILE A 118 -0.29 3.60 -3.33
CA ILE A 118 0.11 2.54 -4.28
C ILE A 118 -0.05 1.18 -3.63
N THR A 119 0.46 0.98 -2.42
CA THR A 119 0.36 -0.30 -1.70
C THR A 119 -1.08 -0.68 -1.47
N LYS A 120 -1.93 0.25 -1.00
CA LYS A 120 -3.36 0.00 -0.76
C LYS A 120 -4.07 -0.49 -2.03
N ALA A 121 -3.83 0.17 -3.16
CA ALA A 121 -4.37 -0.26 -4.45
C ALA A 121 -3.76 -1.59 -4.94
N ALA A 122 -2.46 -1.80 -4.72
CA ALA A 122 -1.77 -3.03 -5.08
C ALA A 122 -2.30 -4.24 -4.30
N GLU A 123 -2.60 -4.08 -3.01
CA GLU A 123 -3.24 -5.11 -2.17
C GLU A 123 -4.65 -5.42 -2.69
N LYS A 124 -5.45 -4.38 -2.98
CA LYS A 124 -6.81 -4.51 -3.54
C LYS A 124 -6.83 -5.30 -4.85
N TYR A 125 -5.89 -5.02 -5.75
CA TYR A 125 -5.83 -5.64 -7.08
C TYR A 125 -4.89 -6.85 -7.16
N LEU A 126 -4.32 -7.28 -6.03
CA LEU A 126 -3.37 -8.39 -5.94
C LEU A 126 -2.13 -8.24 -6.85
N VAL A 127 -1.62 -7.01 -6.97
CA VAL A 127 -0.35 -6.70 -7.66
C VAL A 127 0.82 -6.97 -6.71
N ILE A 128 1.10 -8.24 -6.43
CA ILE A 128 2.02 -8.69 -5.38
C ILE A 128 3.45 -8.13 -5.54
N SER A 129 3.90 -7.92 -6.78
CA SER A 129 5.20 -7.31 -7.06
C SER A 129 5.27 -5.86 -6.57
N ALA A 130 4.21 -5.07 -6.80
CA ALA A 130 4.10 -3.71 -6.31
C ALA A 130 4.02 -3.66 -4.78
N VAL A 131 3.20 -4.53 -4.16
CA VAL A 131 3.11 -4.68 -2.70
C VAL A 131 4.50 -4.91 -2.09
N THR A 132 5.25 -5.86 -2.64
CA THR A 132 6.56 -6.24 -2.11
C THR A 132 7.55 -5.08 -2.18
N ILE A 133 7.64 -4.38 -3.31
CA ILE A 133 8.56 -3.23 -3.46
C ILE A 133 8.12 -2.07 -2.57
N CYS A 134 6.82 -1.78 -2.49
CA CYS A 134 6.34 -0.68 -1.66
C CYS A 134 6.56 -0.97 -0.17
N ARG A 135 6.31 -2.19 0.31
CA ARG A 135 6.63 -2.62 1.68
C ARG A 135 8.13 -2.44 1.97
N GLU A 136 9.00 -2.88 1.07
CA GLU A 136 10.46 -2.67 1.24
C GLU A 136 10.81 -1.18 1.39
N ARG A 137 10.17 -0.30 0.62
CA ARG A 137 10.38 1.15 0.74
C ARG A 137 9.77 1.73 2.02
N MET A 138 8.60 1.25 2.44
CA MET A 138 7.94 1.71 3.67
C MET A 138 8.77 1.43 4.93
N ARG A 139 9.67 0.43 4.92
CA ARG A 139 10.57 0.15 6.05
C ARG A 139 11.41 1.36 6.50
N SER A 140 11.88 2.19 5.57
CA SER A 140 12.67 3.37 5.94
C SER A 140 11.87 4.45 6.68
N PHE A 141 10.53 4.34 6.68
CA PHE A 141 9.63 5.27 7.35
C PHE A 141 9.22 4.82 8.76
N ILE A 142 9.64 3.64 9.24
CA ILE A 142 9.29 3.15 10.60
C ILE A 142 9.61 4.19 11.69
N GLY A 143 10.80 4.79 11.64
CA GLY A 143 11.21 5.79 12.63
C GLY A 143 10.47 7.13 12.52
N LEU A 144 10.04 7.47 11.30
CA LEU A 144 9.42 8.77 10.95
C LEU A 144 7.91 8.76 11.17
N LEU A 145 7.23 7.70 10.73
CA LEU A 145 5.77 7.56 10.72
C LEU A 145 5.34 6.23 11.37
N PRO A 146 5.70 5.97 12.64
CA PRO A 146 5.47 4.68 13.28
C PRO A 146 3.99 4.32 13.38
N VAL A 147 3.11 5.30 13.59
CA VAL A 147 1.66 5.08 13.68
C VAL A 147 1.10 4.54 12.36
N HIS A 148 1.40 5.21 11.24
CA HIS A 148 0.93 4.75 9.92
C HIS A 148 1.50 3.38 9.54
N ILE A 149 2.77 3.13 9.82
CA ILE A 149 3.41 1.83 9.55
C ILE A 149 2.81 0.73 10.42
N PHE A 150 2.57 1.00 11.70
CA PHE A 150 1.92 0.08 12.62
C PHE A 150 0.50 -0.27 12.16
N LEU A 151 -0.32 0.74 11.83
CA LEU A 151 -1.69 0.52 11.35
C LEU A 151 -1.70 -0.26 10.02
N TYR A 152 -0.79 0.05 9.10
CA TYR A 152 -0.61 -0.77 7.90
C TYR A 152 -0.31 -2.23 8.26
N GLY A 153 0.61 -2.46 9.20
CA GLY A 153 0.96 -3.80 9.68
C GLY A 153 -0.24 -4.56 10.24
N VAL A 154 -1.08 -3.88 11.00
CA VAL A 154 -2.30 -4.44 11.59
C VAL A 154 -3.36 -4.77 10.53
N TYR A 155 -3.62 -3.87 9.57
CA TYR A 155 -4.71 -4.04 8.59
C TYR A 155 -4.38 -4.97 7.41
N TYR A 156 -3.10 -5.20 7.15
CA TYR A 156 -2.60 -6.04 6.04
C TYR A 156 -1.73 -7.22 6.51
N ASP A 157 -1.86 -7.59 7.79
CA ASP A 157 -1.20 -8.73 8.42
C ASP A 157 0.33 -8.77 8.18
N CYS A 158 0.97 -7.60 8.23
CA CYS A 158 2.41 -7.46 8.09
C CYS A 158 3.07 -7.41 9.48
N THR A 159 3.27 -8.59 10.08
CA THR A 159 3.79 -8.77 11.45
C THR A 159 5.10 -8.03 11.70
N GLU A 160 6.03 -8.04 10.74
CA GLU A 160 7.29 -7.32 10.90
C GLU A 160 7.10 -5.81 11.12
N PHE A 161 6.10 -5.21 10.47
CA PHE A 161 5.83 -3.78 10.65
C PHE A 161 5.22 -3.54 12.02
N VAL A 162 4.34 -4.44 12.48
CA VAL A 162 3.80 -4.40 13.85
C VAL A 162 4.95 -4.48 14.86
N ASP A 163 5.81 -5.50 14.77
CA ASP A 163 6.88 -5.75 15.74
C ASP A 163 7.86 -4.57 15.84
N LYS A 164 8.22 -3.97 14.70
CA LYS A 164 9.19 -2.87 14.66
C LYS A 164 8.57 -1.52 15.02
N ALA A 165 7.31 -1.27 14.66
CA ALA A 165 6.67 0.02 14.89
C ALA A 165 5.97 0.11 16.24
N ALA A 166 5.47 -1.00 16.80
CA ALA A 166 4.73 -1.02 18.06
C ALA A 166 5.48 -0.32 19.22
N PRO A 167 6.77 -0.62 19.51
CA PRO A 167 7.50 0.07 20.58
C PRO A 167 7.57 1.59 20.38
N LEU A 168 7.69 2.04 19.13
CA LEU A 168 7.75 3.46 18.78
C LEU A 168 6.39 4.13 18.95
N VAL A 169 5.29 3.44 18.62
CA VAL A 169 3.93 3.95 18.82
C VAL A 169 3.63 4.09 20.32
N VAL A 170 3.98 3.08 21.14
CA VAL A 170 3.83 3.15 22.60
C VAL A 170 4.58 4.33 23.19
N THR A 171 5.78 4.61 22.69
CA THR A 171 6.63 5.69 23.21
C THR A 171 6.14 7.08 22.79
N LYS A 172 5.56 7.22 21.59
CA LYS A 172 5.24 8.52 20.99
C LYS A 172 3.78 8.93 21.09
N GLU A 173 2.85 8.00 21.29
CA GLU A 173 1.42 8.26 21.27
C GLU A 173 0.69 7.74 22.51
N THR A 174 -0.52 8.26 22.73
CA THR A 174 -1.38 7.83 23.85
C THR A 174 -2.33 6.70 23.43
N LEU A 175 -2.71 5.86 24.39
CA LEU A 175 -3.69 4.79 24.20
C LEU A 175 -5.00 5.32 23.59
N GLU A 176 -5.47 6.46 24.08
CA GLU A 176 -6.71 7.11 23.64
C GLU A 176 -6.71 7.45 22.14
N LYS A 177 -5.55 7.77 21.57
CA LYS A 177 -5.43 8.06 20.13
C LYS A 177 -5.35 6.81 19.27
N VAL A 178 -4.68 5.76 19.75
CA VAL A 178 -4.36 4.57 18.94
C VAL A 178 -5.50 3.56 18.94
N VAL A 179 -6.14 3.31 20.09
CA VAL A 179 -7.20 2.29 20.22
C VAL A 179 -8.38 2.49 19.26
N PRO A 180 -8.88 3.72 19.01
CA PRO A 180 -9.97 3.93 18.06
C PRO A 180 -9.61 3.55 16.62
N LEU A 181 -8.32 3.55 16.28
CA LEU A 181 -7.80 3.24 14.94
C LEU A 181 -7.56 1.75 14.73
N LEU A 182 -7.62 0.94 15.78
CA LEU A 182 -7.38 -0.50 15.72
C LEU A 182 -8.67 -1.28 15.39
N PRO A 183 -8.57 -2.38 14.63
CA PRO A 183 -9.62 -3.39 14.57
C PRO A 183 -10.00 -3.85 15.97
N VAL A 184 -11.28 -4.15 16.19
CA VAL A 184 -11.81 -4.51 17.51
C VAL A 184 -11.02 -5.67 18.12
N ASP A 185 -10.70 -6.68 17.33
CA ASP A 185 -9.98 -7.88 17.76
C ASP A 185 -8.51 -7.60 18.11
N TYR A 186 -7.93 -6.49 17.63
CA TYR A 186 -6.56 -6.09 17.90
C TYR A 186 -6.41 -5.26 19.19
N ARG A 187 -7.52 -4.72 19.71
CA ARG A 187 -7.49 -3.81 20.88
C ARG A 187 -6.99 -4.49 22.15
N LEU A 188 -7.45 -5.72 22.42
CA LEU A 188 -7.00 -6.48 23.59
C LEU A 188 -5.51 -6.80 23.49
N THR A 189 -5.05 -7.27 22.32
CA THR A 189 -3.63 -7.55 22.06
C THR A 189 -2.76 -6.32 22.30
N TRP A 190 -3.22 -5.15 21.86
CA TRP A 190 -2.53 -3.89 22.07
C TRP A 190 -2.43 -3.49 23.55
N VAL A 191 -3.52 -3.64 24.32
CA VAL A 191 -3.52 -3.35 25.76
C VAL A 191 -2.60 -4.30 26.52
N LEU A 192 -2.57 -5.59 26.16
CA LEU A 192 -1.66 -6.56 26.76
C LEU A 192 -0.20 -6.22 26.45
N PHE A 193 0.11 -5.81 25.21
CA PHE A 193 1.46 -5.39 24.82
C PHE A 193 1.96 -4.22 25.69
N LEU A 194 1.10 -3.24 25.97
CA LEU A 194 1.40 -2.10 26.85
C LEU A 194 1.64 -2.48 28.31
N SER A 195 1.04 -3.58 28.78
CA SER A 195 1.23 -4.02 30.18
C SER A 195 2.58 -4.68 30.46
N VAL A 196 3.30 -5.07 29.39
CA VAL A 196 4.59 -5.77 29.45
C VAL A 196 5.75 -4.88 28.99
N SER A 197 5.44 -3.74 28.35
CA SER A 197 6.41 -2.77 27.82
C SER A 197 6.70 -1.65 28.80
#